data_AF-A0A936N3R9-F1
#
_entry.id   AF-A0A936N3R9-F1
#
_cell.length_a   1.000
_cell.length_b   1.000
_cell.length_c   1.000
_cell.angle_alpha   90.00
_cell.angle_beta   90.00
_cell.angle_gamma   90.00
#
_symmetry.space_group_name_H-M   'P 1'
#
loop_
_entity.id
_entity.type
_entity.pdbx_description
1 polymer ?
#
loop_
_entity_poly.entity_id
_entity_poly.type
_entity_poly.pdbx_seq_one_letter_code
_entity_poly.pdbx_strand_id
1 'polypeptide(L)'
;MAVYRFRVYWEDNEDVYRDIDIKAAQSFAEFHTAIQQAFKFDDKHSASFFVSDDYWRKNQEVTLKKEDLPLDEEEIRKGISPKKLMADVKIAKYIEQPHQRFVYIFDSKAQWSFLIEMVKIAEDNPKLNYPVCSRSVGTAPKQYKQVPKISEEELNPENGFANLLKSIEIPDEEVYKAIASEDHAVDEEDLGALEGEEGEEDLTEDDDLEKDEDVDFEGGDFHEQDED
;
A
#
# COMPACT_ATOMS: atom_id res chain seq x y z
N MET A 1 22.47 14.09 -25.84
CA MET A 1 22.66 12.84 -25.05
C MET A 1 21.53 11.89 -25.41
N ALA A 2 21.69 10.56 -25.36
CA ALA A 2 20.58 9.66 -25.71
C ALA A 2 19.39 9.90 -24.76
N VAL A 3 18.19 10.00 -25.33
CA VAL A 3 16.92 10.10 -24.59
C VAL A 3 16.15 8.82 -24.82
N TYR A 4 15.75 8.15 -23.75
CA TYR A 4 14.92 6.96 -23.81
C TYR A 4 13.47 7.35 -23.61
N ARG A 5 12.59 6.86 -24.48
CA ARG A 5 11.14 6.95 -24.32
C ARG A 5 10.63 5.63 -23.76
N PHE A 6 10.16 5.68 -22.52
CA PHE A 6 9.47 4.57 -21.88
C PHE A 6 7.97 4.78 -21.95
N ARG A 7 7.23 3.72 -22.19
CA ARG A 7 5.80 3.69 -21.92
C ARG A 7 5.56 3.00 -20.59
N VAL A 8 4.78 3.64 -19.74
CA VAL A 8 4.39 3.18 -18.41
C VAL A 8 2.90 2.86 -18.46
N TYR A 9 2.56 1.57 -18.37
CA TYR A 9 1.20 1.05 -18.31
C TYR A 9 0.82 0.80 -16.85
N TRP A 10 -0.44 1.03 -16.50
CA TRP A 10 -0.97 0.53 -15.23
C TRP A 10 -1.38 -0.94 -15.41
N GLU A 11 -0.91 -1.84 -14.54
CA GLU A 11 -1.12 -3.29 -14.70
C GLU A 11 -2.61 -3.69 -14.74
N ASP A 12 -3.47 -3.03 -13.96
CA ASP A 12 -4.90 -3.37 -13.94
C ASP A 12 -5.67 -2.83 -15.17
N ASN A 13 -5.09 -1.88 -15.90
CA ASN A 13 -5.70 -1.30 -17.09
C ASN A 13 -4.66 -0.75 -18.07
N GLU A 14 -4.35 -1.54 -19.09
CA GLU A 14 -3.37 -1.21 -20.14
C GLU A 14 -3.77 -0.01 -21.03
N ASP A 15 -5.06 0.35 -21.08
CA ASP A 15 -5.52 1.54 -21.82
C ASP A 15 -5.09 2.85 -21.16
N VAL A 16 -4.65 2.80 -19.90
CA VAL A 16 -4.10 3.93 -19.16
C VAL A 16 -2.58 3.86 -19.18
N TYR A 17 -1.95 4.75 -19.97
CA TYR A 17 -0.50 4.79 -20.06
C TYR A 17 0.09 6.20 -20.18
N ARG A 18 1.37 6.32 -19.85
CA ARG A 18 2.17 7.54 -19.98
C ARG A 18 3.42 7.23 -20.78
N ASP A 19 3.71 8.00 -21.83
CA ASP A 19 5.05 7.98 -22.44
C ASP A 19 5.91 9.03 -21.72
N ILE A 20 7.03 8.59 -21.15
CA ILE A 20 7.98 9.43 -20.41
C ILE A 20 9.32 9.38 -21.12
N ASP A 21 9.83 10.55 -21.44
CA ASP A 21 11.15 10.72 -22.03
C ASP A 21 12.15 11.07 -20.91
N ILE A 22 13.26 10.33 -20.83
CA ILE A 22 14.29 10.50 -19.81
C ILE A 22 15.69 10.37 -20.43
N LYS A 23 16.65 11.18 -19.98
CA LYS A 23 18.03 11.08 -20.47
C LYS A 23 18.73 9.85 -19.93
N ALA A 24 19.60 9.26 -20.73
CA ALA A 24 20.40 8.09 -20.39
C ALA A 24 21.21 8.23 -19.07
N ALA A 25 21.68 9.44 -18.75
CA ALA A 25 22.45 9.70 -17.52
C ALA A 25 21.62 10.04 -16.29
N GLN A 26 20.30 10.19 -16.42
CA GLN A 26 19.43 10.43 -15.28
C GLN A 26 19.25 9.16 -14.46
N SER A 27 18.92 9.37 -13.19
CA SER A 27 18.75 8.34 -12.19
C SER A 27 17.36 7.70 -12.23
N PHE A 28 17.22 6.54 -11.60
CA PHE A 28 15.89 5.96 -11.35
C PHE A 28 15.06 6.82 -10.38
N ALA A 29 15.70 7.62 -9.52
CA ALA A 29 14.99 8.53 -8.63
C ALA A 29 14.26 9.64 -9.42
N GLU A 30 14.93 10.23 -10.42
CA GLU A 30 14.29 11.19 -11.33
C GLU A 30 13.16 10.53 -12.14
N PHE A 31 13.34 9.26 -12.53
CA PHE A 31 12.29 8.52 -13.24
C PHE A 31 11.06 8.27 -12.36
N HIS A 32 11.28 7.85 -11.10
CA HIS A 32 10.23 7.69 -10.10
C HIS A 32 9.41 8.98 -9.96
N THR A 33 10.07 10.12 -9.73
CA THR A 33 9.39 11.41 -9.60
C THR A 33 8.57 11.75 -10.86
N ALA A 34 9.10 11.47 -12.04
CA ALA A 34 8.39 11.71 -13.29
C ALA A 34 7.13 10.84 -13.46
N ILE A 35 7.18 9.57 -13.04
CA ILE A 35 6.02 8.67 -13.04
C ILE A 35 4.96 9.19 -12.07
N GLN A 36 5.35 9.51 -10.83
CA GLN A 36 4.44 10.03 -9.81
C GLN A 36 3.72 11.30 -10.29
N GLN A 37 4.46 12.25 -10.88
CA GLN A 37 3.88 13.46 -11.47
C GLN A 37 2.95 13.16 -12.66
N ALA A 38 3.29 12.21 -13.52
CA ALA A 38 2.48 11.86 -14.70
C ALA A 38 1.14 11.19 -14.32
N PHE A 39 1.11 10.44 -13.22
CA PHE A 39 -0.10 9.81 -12.66
C PHE A 39 -0.77 10.64 -11.56
N LYS A 40 -0.18 11.77 -11.16
CA LYS A 40 -0.66 12.66 -10.08
C LYS A 40 -0.78 11.96 -8.73
N PHE A 41 0.16 11.07 -8.46
CA PHE A 41 0.31 10.43 -7.16
C PHE A 41 1.21 11.29 -6.27
N ASP A 42 1.07 11.14 -4.95
CA ASP A 42 2.01 11.71 -3.98
C ASP A 42 3.28 10.87 -3.83
N ASP A 43 4.33 11.47 -3.28
CA ASP A 43 5.67 10.88 -3.16
C ASP A 43 5.96 10.33 -1.76
N LYS A 44 4.92 10.01 -0.98
CA LYS A 44 5.06 9.67 0.45
C LYS A 44 5.40 8.20 0.71
N HIS A 45 5.12 7.33 -0.25
CA HIS A 45 5.24 5.89 -0.08
C HIS A 45 6.56 5.33 -0.61
N SER A 46 6.87 4.09 -0.22
CA SER A 46 8.00 3.34 -0.78
C SER A 46 7.76 3.03 -2.25
N ALA A 47 8.85 2.84 -2.98
CA ALA A 47 8.80 2.47 -4.39
C ALA A 47 10.02 1.63 -4.74
N SER A 48 9.84 0.70 -5.67
CA SER A 48 10.91 -0.15 -6.21
C SER A 48 10.73 -0.36 -7.71
N PHE A 49 11.82 -0.28 -8.47
CA PHE A 49 11.89 -0.78 -9.84
C PHE A 49 12.51 -2.16 -9.86
N PHE A 50 12.00 -3.04 -10.71
CA PHE A 50 12.58 -4.34 -10.98
C PHE A 50 13.00 -4.36 -12.45
N VAL A 51 14.26 -4.68 -12.71
CA VAL A 51 14.75 -4.95 -14.06
C VAL A 51 14.14 -6.26 -14.52
N SER A 52 13.43 -6.23 -15.64
CA SER A 52 12.62 -7.35 -16.10
C SER A 52 13.01 -7.84 -17.48
N ASP A 53 12.68 -9.10 -17.72
CA ASP A 53 12.80 -9.76 -19.02
C ASP A 53 11.50 -9.62 -19.83
N ASP A 54 11.44 -10.30 -20.97
CA ASP A 54 10.28 -10.33 -21.86
C ASP A 54 9.03 -10.97 -21.23
N TYR A 55 9.18 -11.63 -20.07
CA TYR A 55 8.10 -12.25 -19.31
C TYR A 55 7.75 -11.47 -18.03
N TRP A 56 8.19 -10.21 -17.90
CA TRP A 56 7.94 -9.34 -16.74
C TRP A 56 8.43 -9.92 -15.40
N ARG A 57 9.44 -10.80 -15.44
CA ARG A 57 10.01 -11.36 -14.21
C ARG A 57 10.77 -10.30 -13.43
N LYS A 58 10.58 -10.27 -12.12
CA LYS A 58 11.23 -9.31 -11.21
C LYS A 58 12.62 -9.83 -10.84
N ASN A 59 13.65 -9.37 -11.56
CA ASN A 59 15.02 -9.80 -11.32
C ASN A 59 15.73 -8.84 -10.35
N GLN A 60 16.57 -7.93 -10.87
CA GLN A 60 17.31 -6.98 -10.05
C GLN A 60 16.39 -5.87 -9.54
N GLU A 61 16.34 -5.67 -8.23
CA GLU A 61 15.59 -4.58 -7.61
C GLU A 61 16.44 -3.31 -7.44
N VAL A 62 15.81 -2.17 -7.69
CA VAL A 62 16.31 -0.81 -7.45
C VAL A 62 15.28 -0.07 -6.58
N THR A 63 15.57 0.06 -5.28
CA THR A 63 14.68 0.63 -4.25
C THR A 63 14.91 2.13 -4.04
N LEU A 64 13.86 2.83 -3.63
CA LEU A 64 13.88 4.26 -3.31
C LEU A 64 14.61 4.57 -2.00
N LYS A 65 14.39 3.74 -0.98
CA LYS A 65 14.80 3.99 0.41
C LYS A 65 16.05 3.18 0.77
N LYS A 66 16.90 3.75 1.62
CA LYS A 66 18.13 3.06 2.06
C LYS A 66 17.82 1.94 3.05
N GLU A 67 16.74 2.11 3.80
CA GLU A 67 16.26 1.17 4.81
C GLU A 67 15.84 -0.17 4.18
N ASP A 68 15.44 -0.15 2.90
CA ASP A 68 15.03 -1.35 2.15
C ASP A 68 16.22 -2.04 1.46
N LEU A 69 17.46 -1.53 1.57
CA LEU A 69 18.65 -2.13 0.95
C LEU A 69 19.08 -3.48 1.56
N PRO A 70 19.02 -3.69 2.88
CA PRO A 70 19.31 -4.98 3.48
C PRO A 70 18.41 -6.06 2.87
N LEU A 71 19.00 -7.22 2.60
CA LEU A 71 18.25 -8.40 2.18
C LEU A 71 17.77 -9.13 3.43
N ASP A 72 16.52 -9.59 3.40
CA ASP A 72 15.99 -10.44 4.46
C ASP A 72 16.60 -11.85 4.38
N GLU A 73 16.56 -12.61 5.48
CA GLU A 73 17.11 -13.97 5.54
C GLU A 73 16.55 -14.89 4.44
N GLU A 74 15.28 -14.70 4.09
CA GLU A 74 14.64 -15.46 3.02
C GLU A 74 15.17 -15.07 1.63
N GLU A 75 15.42 -13.79 1.39
CA GLU A 75 15.98 -13.27 0.13
C GLU A 75 17.42 -13.76 -0.06
N ILE A 76 18.20 -13.77 1.03
CA ILE A 76 19.55 -14.34 1.05
C ILE A 76 19.50 -15.84 0.73
N ARG A 77 18.59 -16.59 1.37
CA ARG A 77 18.40 -18.02 1.12
C ARG A 77 17.99 -18.32 -0.33
N LYS A 78 17.18 -17.44 -0.93
CA LYS A 78 16.77 -17.51 -2.34
C LYS A 78 17.86 -17.06 -3.33
N GLY A 79 19.00 -16.55 -2.83
CA GLY A 79 20.10 -16.08 -3.67
C GLY A 79 19.74 -14.83 -4.46
N ILE A 80 18.85 -13.97 -3.93
CA ILE A 80 18.43 -12.74 -4.59
C ILE A 80 19.61 -11.77 -4.67
N SER A 81 19.73 -11.08 -5.80
CA SER A 81 20.79 -10.08 -6.00
C SER A 81 20.61 -8.88 -5.06
N PRO A 82 21.71 -8.28 -4.59
CA PRO A 82 21.63 -7.15 -3.65
C PRO A 82 20.89 -5.97 -4.29
N LYS A 83 19.94 -5.39 -3.53
CA LYS A 83 19.17 -4.21 -3.91
C LYS A 83 20.09 -3.01 -4.16
N LYS A 84 19.68 -2.12 -5.05
CA LYS A 84 20.41 -0.88 -5.39
C LYS A 84 19.55 0.35 -5.10
N LEU A 85 20.17 1.48 -4.78
CA LEU A 85 19.45 2.71 -4.50
C LEU A 85 19.12 3.45 -5.82
N MET A 86 17.88 3.91 -5.97
CA MET A 86 17.43 4.66 -7.15
C MET A 86 18.25 5.92 -7.43
N ALA A 87 18.74 6.59 -6.38
CA ALA A 87 19.54 7.81 -6.49
C ALA A 87 20.94 7.56 -7.10
N ASP A 88 21.51 6.38 -6.89
CA ASP A 88 22.88 6.06 -7.30
C ASP A 88 22.96 5.35 -8.66
N VAL A 89 21.80 4.92 -9.18
CA VAL A 89 21.71 4.13 -10.41
C VAL A 89 21.17 4.99 -11.55
N LYS A 90 21.95 5.07 -12.63
CA LYS A 90 21.52 5.68 -13.90
C LYS A 90 20.69 4.71 -14.73
N ILE A 91 19.69 5.22 -15.45
CA ILE A 91 18.84 4.42 -16.35
C ILE A 91 19.67 3.61 -17.35
N ALA A 92 20.66 4.24 -18.00
CA ALA A 92 21.48 3.58 -19.02
C ALA A 92 22.24 2.34 -18.53
N LYS A 93 22.42 2.16 -17.21
CA LYS A 93 23.10 0.98 -16.66
C LYS A 93 22.33 -0.31 -16.92
N TYR A 94 21.00 -0.24 -17.00
CA TYR A 94 20.12 -1.40 -17.10
C TYR A 94 19.40 -1.48 -18.46
N ILE A 95 19.90 -0.77 -19.49
CA ILE A 95 19.38 -0.87 -20.86
C ILE A 95 20.31 -1.79 -21.65
N GLU A 96 19.93 -3.07 -21.75
CA GLU A 96 20.73 -4.08 -22.45
C GLU A 96 20.18 -4.38 -23.86
N GLN A 97 18.87 -4.25 -24.05
CA GLN A 97 18.19 -4.57 -25.30
C GLN A 97 17.25 -3.46 -25.79
N PRO A 98 17.03 -3.33 -27.11
CA PRO A 98 15.91 -2.56 -27.64
C PRO A 98 14.62 -3.22 -27.14
N HIS A 99 13.75 -2.47 -26.43
CA HIS A 99 12.61 -2.99 -25.65
C HIS A 99 12.91 -3.48 -24.23
N GLN A 100 13.97 -2.98 -23.59
CA GLN A 100 14.16 -3.20 -22.15
C GLN A 100 12.88 -2.92 -21.34
N ARG A 101 12.55 -3.85 -20.43
CA ARG A 101 11.38 -3.79 -19.56
C ARG A 101 11.76 -3.59 -18.09
N PHE A 102 10.86 -2.93 -17.37
CA PHE A 102 10.91 -2.79 -15.91
C PHE A 102 9.52 -2.95 -15.32
N VAL A 103 9.43 -3.56 -14.15
CA VAL A 103 8.21 -3.50 -13.32
C VAL A 103 8.43 -2.44 -12.25
N TYR A 104 7.52 -1.49 -12.12
CA TYR A 104 7.57 -0.44 -11.11
C TYR A 104 6.45 -0.67 -10.10
N ILE A 105 6.83 -0.90 -8.85
CA ILE A 105 5.89 -1.07 -7.74
C ILE A 105 5.97 0.15 -6.84
N PHE A 106 4.81 0.70 -6.53
CA PHE A 106 4.64 1.85 -5.64
C PHE A 106 3.67 1.52 -4.51
N ASP A 107 4.00 2.02 -3.32
CA ASP A 107 3.29 1.77 -2.07
C ASP A 107 3.27 0.27 -1.73
N SER A 108 4.12 -0.14 -0.79
CA SER A 108 4.19 -1.55 -0.36
C SER A 108 2.88 -2.08 0.25
N LYS A 109 1.94 -1.22 0.65
CA LYS A 109 0.63 -1.62 1.18
C LYS A 109 -0.42 -1.71 0.09
N ALA A 110 -0.50 -0.70 -0.79
CA ALA A 110 -1.49 -0.67 -1.87
C ALA A 110 -1.06 -1.48 -3.11
N GLN A 111 0.24 -1.78 -3.25
CA GLN A 111 0.83 -2.56 -4.34
C GLN A 111 0.47 -2.04 -5.73
N TRP A 112 0.57 -0.72 -5.94
CA TRP A 112 0.40 -0.14 -7.28
C TRP A 112 1.50 -0.66 -8.20
N SER A 113 1.10 -1.37 -9.25
CA SER A 113 2.02 -2.00 -10.17
C SER A 113 1.90 -1.41 -11.57
N PHE A 114 3.03 -1.03 -12.12
CA PHE A 114 3.14 -0.44 -13.45
C PHE A 114 4.15 -1.22 -14.29
N LEU A 115 3.76 -1.53 -15.52
CA LEU A 115 4.62 -2.18 -16.49
C LEU A 115 5.29 -1.12 -17.35
N ILE A 116 6.62 -1.17 -17.48
CA ILE A 116 7.40 -0.16 -18.19
C ILE A 116 8.16 -0.81 -19.32
N GLU A 117 8.01 -0.29 -20.53
CA GLU A 117 8.70 -0.79 -21.73
C GLU A 117 9.39 0.35 -22.48
N MET A 118 10.64 0.14 -22.90
CA MET A 118 11.33 1.06 -23.78
C MET A 118 10.75 0.99 -25.20
N VAL A 119 10.12 2.08 -25.65
CA VAL A 119 9.49 2.13 -26.97
C VAL A 119 10.49 2.54 -28.04
N LYS A 120 11.34 3.54 -27.74
CA LYS A 120 12.35 4.04 -28.68
C LYS A 120 13.41 4.90 -28.00
N ILE A 121 14.51 5.11 -28.72
CA ILE A 121 15.46 6.18 -28.44
C ILE A 121 14.99 7.42 -29.22
N ALA A 122 14.74 8.51 -28.51
CA ALA A 122 14.33 9.79 -29.06
C ALA A 122 15.52 10.74 -29.24
N GLU A 123 15.35 11.73 -30.11
CA GLU A 123 16.31 12.82 -30.25
C GLU A 123 16.23 13.75 -29.03
N ASP A 124 17.40 14.20 -28.57
CA ASP A 124 17.52 15.16 -27.47
C ASP A 124 17.02 16.54 -27.94
N ASN A 125 16.02 17.08 -27.25
CA ASN A 125 15.52 18.42 -27.51
C ASN A 125 16.01 19.37 -26.41
N PRO A 126 16.94 20.30 -26.70
CA PRO A 126 17.50 21.20 -25.69
C PRO A 126 16.50 22.21 -25.12
N LYS A 127 15.29 22.32 -25.70
CA LYS A 127 14.22 23.17 -25.18
C LYS A 127 13.38 22.48 -24.10
N LEU A 128 13.52 21.16 -23.93
CA LEU A 128 12.78 20.39 -22.94
C LEU A 128 13.64 20.12 -21.71
N ASN A 129 13.01 20.21 -20.54
CA ASN A 129 13.59 19.76 -19.28
C ASN A 129 13.17 18.31 -19.06
N TYR A 130 14.14 17.41 -19.03
CA TYR A 130 13.92 15.99 -18.81
C TYR A 130 14.07 15.65 -17.31
N PRO A 131 13.33 14.66 -16.78
CA PRO A 131 12.39 13.80 -17.50
C PRO A 131 11.08 14.54 -17.78
N VAL A 132 10.39 14.17 -18.87
CA VAL A 132 9.12 14.80 -19.27
C VAL A 132 8.13 13.77 -19.76
N CYS A 133 6.87 13.90 -19.35
CA CYS A 133 5.78 13.11 -19.90
C CYS A 133 5.42 13.66 -21.29
N SER A 134 5.78 12.92 -22.35
CA SER A 134 5.57 13.31 -23.75
C SER A 134 4.19 12.92 -24.27
N ARG A 135 3.51 11.96 -23.63
CA ARG A 135 2.14 11.54 -23.95
C ARG A 135 1.42 11.03 -22.71
N SER A 136 0.14 11.36 -22.60
CA SER A 136 -0.76 10.86 -21.56
C SER A 136 -2.05 10.36 -22.18
N VAL A 137 -2.43 9.11 -21.90
CA VAL A 137 -3.64 8.46 -22.42
C VAL A 137 -4.40 7.78 -21.28
N GLY A 138 -5.72 7.92 -21.28
CA GLY A 138 -6.56 7.42 -20.20
C GLY A 138 -6.50 8.25 -18.90
N THR A 139 -7.54 8.12 -18.09
CA THR A 139 -7.63 8.80 -16.79
C THR A 139 -6.74 8.08 -15.78
N ALA A 140 -5.87 8.82 -15.10
CA ALA A 140 -5.04 8.24 -14.04
C ALA A 140 -5.92 7.67 -12.92
N PRO A 141 -5.59 6.50 -12.34
CA PRO A 141 -6.31 5.95 -11.20
C PRO A 141 -6.26 6.90 -10.00
N LYS A 142 -7.24 6.80 -9.09
CA LYS A 142 -7.20 7.52 -7.81
C LYS A 142 -6.29 6.74 -6.85
N GLN A 143 -5.21 7.36 -6.40
CA GLN A 143 -4.25 6.74 -5.47
C GLN A 143 -4.90 6.23 -4.18
N TYR A 144 -5.83 7.01 -3.61
CA TYR A 144 -6.55 6.64 -2.40
C TYR A 144 -8.03 6.40 -2.73
N LYS A 145 -8.59 5.31 -2.18
CA LYS A 145 -10.03 5.12 -2.13
C LYS A 145 -10.63 6.30 -1.37
N GLN A 146 -11.55 7.03 -2.01
CA GLN A 146 -12.28 8.06 -1.31
C GLN A 146 -13.21 7.35 -0.32
N VAL A 147 -12.87 7.37 0.96
CA VAL A 147 -13.88 7.14 1.99
C VAL A 147 -14.93 8.23 1.80
N PRO A 148 -16.21 7.87 1.60
CA PRO A 148 -17.28 8.86 1.60
C PRO A 148 -17.13 9.67 2.87
N LYS A 149 -17.14 11.00 2.77
CA LYS A 149 -17.32 11.84 3.94
C LYS A 149 -18.77 11.65 4.38
N ILE A 150 -18.99 10.63 5.19
CA ILE A 150 -20.23 10.44 5.91
C ILE A 150 -20.35 11.66 6.83
N SER A 151 -21.42 12.43 6.70
CA SER A 151 -21.66 13.57 7.60
C SER A 151 -21.89 13.03 9.02
N GLU A 152 -21.63 13.85 10.05
CA GLU A 152 -21.93 13.45 11.43
C GLU A 152 -23.41 13.06 11.63
N GLU A 153 -24.32 13.59 10.82
CA GLU A 153 -25.74 13.19 10.78
C GLU A 153 -25.99 11.76 10.28
N GLU A 154 -25.15 11.24 9.38
CA GLU A 154 -25.25 9.87 8.87
C GLU A 154 -24.58 8.83 9.77
N LEU A 155 -23.80 9.27 10.77
CA LEU A 155 -23.22 8.43 11.83
C LEU A 155 -24.19 8.24 13.02
N ASN A 156 -25.41 8.78 12.97
CA ASN A 156 -26.43 8.50 13.99
C ASN A 156 -26.68 6.98 14.06
N PRO A 157 -26.49 6.33 15.23
CA PRO A 157 -26.71 4.90 15.41
C PRO A 157 -28.10 4.43 14.92
N GLU A 158 -29.12 5.28 15.00
CA GLU A 158 -30.47 4.98 14.52
C GLU A 158 -30.56 4.87 12.98
N ASN A 159 -29.71 5.60 12.25
CA ASN A 159 -29.69 5.65 10.78
C ASN A 159 -28.56 4.81 10.16
N GLY A 160 -27.54 4.45 10.95
CA GLY A 160 -26.37 3.71 10.48
C GLY A 160 -26.72 2.32 9.91
N PHE A 161 -27.65 1.61 10.55
CA PHE A 161 -28.12 0.30 10.06
C PHE A 161 -28.93 0.42 8.76
N ALA A 162 -29.80 1.43 8.66
CA ALA A 162 -30.61 1.67 7.46
C ALA A 162 -29.77 2.12 6.25
N ASN A 163 -28.70 2.88 6.47
CA ASN A 163 -27.77 3.28 5.41
C ASN A 163 -26.86 2.13 4.97
N LEU A 164 -26.42 1.25 5.89
CA LEU A 164 -25.70 0.03 5.54
C LEU A 164 -26.56 -0.88 4.66
N LEU A 165 -27.83 -1.09 5.01
CA LEU A 165 -28.80 -1.85 4.21
C LEU A 165 -29.03 -1.25 2.81
N LYS A 166 -29.09 0.08 2.68
CA LYS A 166 -29.24 0.75 1.37
C LYS A 166 -28.01 0.66 0.49
N SER A 167 -26.81 0.56 1.08
CA SER A 167 -25.56 0.42 0.33
C SER A 167 -25.35 -0.98 -0.27
N ILE A 168 -26.15 -1.95 0.19
CA ILE A 168 -26.19 -3.29 -0.38
C ILE A 168 -27.32 -3.27 -1.42
N GLU A 169 -27.00 -2.95 -2.68
CA GLU A 169 -27.91 -3.19 -3.81
C GLU A 169 -27.93 -4.70 -4.09
N ILE A 170 -28.74 -5.44 -3.34
CA ILE A 170 -29.12 -6.81 -3.71
C ILE A 170 -30.25 -6.68 -4.74
N PRO A 171 -30.11 -7.23 -5.96
CA PRO A 171 -31.21 -7.30 -6.92
C PRO A 171 -32.41 -8.01 -6.27
N ASP A 172 -33.63 -7.48 -6.44
CA ASP A 172 -34.85 -8.01 -5.80
C ASP A 172 -35.03 -9.54 -5.99
N GLU A 173 -34.48 -10.12 -7.07
CA GLU A 173 -34.49 -11.57 -7.33
C GLU A 173 -33.66 -12.42 -6.35
N GLU A 174 -32.59 -11.88 -5.77
CA GLU A 174 -31.72 -12.61 -4.83
C GLU A 174 -32.24 -12.58 -3.40
N VAL A 175 -33.01 -11.56 -3.03
CA VAL A 175 -33.64 -11.43 -1.70
C VAL A 175 -34.61 -12.58 -1.44
N TYR A 176 -35.46 -12.93 -2.42
CA TYR A 176 -36.37 -14.05 -2.30
C TYR A 176 -35.66 -15.40 -2.20
N LYS A 177 -34.46 -15.54 -2.81
CA LYS A 177 -33.69 -16.78 -2.77
C LYS A 177 -32.99 -16.99 -1.42
N ALA A 178 -32.49 -15.92 -0.80
CA ALA A 178 -31.86 -15.99 0.51
C ALA A 178 -32.89 -16.36 1.60
N ILE A 179 -34.07 -15.74 1.58
CA ILE A 179 -35.15 -16.01 2.54
C ILE A 179 -35.76 -17.42 2.31
N ALA A 180 -35.87 -17.87 1.06
CA ALA A 180 -36.39 -19.21 0.76
C ALA A 180 -35.40 -20.35 1.02
N SER A 181 -34.12 -20.06 1.28
CA SER A 181 -33.09 -21.08 1.56
C SER A 181 -32.88 -21.37 3.05
N GLU A 182 -33.56 -20.67 3.95
CA GLU A 182 -33.64 -21.07 5.36
C GLU A 182 -34.68 -22.18 5.54
N ASP A 183 -34.31 -23.39 5.10
CA ASP A 183 -34.83 -24.63 5.67
C ASP A 183 -34.01 -25.03 6.92
N HIS A 184 -33.65 -24.02 7.72
CA HIS A 184 -33.33 -24.19 9.12
C HIS A 184 -34.49 -23.60 9.92
N ALA A 185 -35.58 -24.37 9.96
CA ALA A 185 -36.48 -24.30 11.09
C ALA A 185 -35.61 -24.44 12.35
N VAL A 186 -35.59 -23.39 13.17
CA VAL A 186 -35.15 -23.51 14.55
C VAL A 186 -36.20 -24.40 15.20
N ASP A 187 -35.86 -25.66 15.48
CA ASP A 187 -36.76 -26.58 16.17
C ASP A 187 -37.18 -25.96 17.51
N GLU A 188 -38.48 -26.04 17.83
CA GLU A 188 -39.03 -25.54 19.11
C GLU A 188 -38.35 -26.19 20.34
N GLU A 189 -37.60 -27.29 20.18
CA GLU A 189 -36.80 -27.91 21.25
C GLU A 189 -35.57 -27.08 21.66
N ASP A 190 -34.99 -26.26 20.78
CA ASP A 190 -33.77 -25.48 21.08
C ASP A 190 -34.08 -24.16 21.83
N LEU A 191 -35.36 -23.75 21.87
CA LEU A 191 -35.84 -22.63 22.67
C LEU A 191 -36.09 -22.99 24.13
N GLY A 192 -36.10 -24.28 24.49
CA GLY A 192 -36.28 -24.75 25.87
C GLY A 192 -35.04 -24.62 26.76
N ALA A 193 -33.87 -24.32 26.20
CA ALA A 193 -32.60 -24.26 26.95
C ALA A 193 -32.26 -22.86 27.50
N LEU A 194 -33.15 -21.86 27.31
CA LEU A 194 -32.94 -20.47 27.74
C LEU A 194 -33.94 -20.00 28.80
N GLU A 195 -34.50 -20.91 29.59
CA GLU A 195 -35.24 -20.56 30.81
C GLU A 195 -34.49 -21.03 32.06
N GLY A 196 -33.84 -20.07 32.72
CA GLY A 196 -33.75 -19.96 34.18
C GLY A 196 -32.85 -20.94 34.94
N GLU A 197 -31.65 -20.47 35.31
CA GLU A 197 -31.13 -20.75 36.65
C GLU A 197 -30.98 -19.41 37.39
N GLU A 198 -32.03 -19.04 38.11
CA GLU A 198 -31.91 -18.16 39.28
C GLU A 198 -31.25 -18.99 40.39
N GLY A 199 -30.14 -18.50 40.93
CA GLY A 199 -29.34 -19.23 41.93
C GLY A 199 -28.57 -18.28 42.85
N GLU A 200 -29.33 -17.69 43.78
CA GLU A 200 -29.01 -17.22 45.14
C GLU A 200 -27.63 -16.63 45.49
N GLU A 201 -27.73 -15.43 46.06
CA GLU A 201 -26.74 -14.71 46.85
C GLU A 201 -26.34 -15.51 48.11
N ASP A 202 -25.05 -15.56 48.46
CA ASP A 202 -24.66 -15.72 49.87
C ASP A 202 -23.59 -14.68 50.23
N LEU A 203 -23.99 -13.82 51.16
CA LEU A 203 -23.21 -12.78 51.80
C LEU A 203 -22.49 -13.41 52.99
N THR A 204 -21.17 -13.29 53.06
CA THR A 204 -20.48 -13.31 54.35
C THR A 204 -19.59 -12.08 54.46
N GLU A 205 -20.07 -11.15 55.28
CA GLU A 205 -19.38 -9.97 55.81
C GLU A 205 -18.28 -10.35 56.82
N ASP A 206 -17.24 -9.51 56.81
CA ASP A 206 -16.38 -9.07 57.92
C ASP A 206 -15.50 -10.06 58.71
N ASP A 207 -14.19 -9.81 58.74
CA ASP A 207 -13.59 -8.95 59.79
C ASP A 207 -12.07 -8.71 59.55
N ASP A 208 -11.67 -7.43 59.63
CA ASP A 208 -10.48 -6.87 60.32
C ASP A 208 -9.04 -7.35 59.98
N LEU A 209 -7.97 -6.53 59.93
CA LEU A 209 -7.71 -5.11 60.22
C LEU A 209 -6.25 -4.78 59.81
N GLU A 210 -6.07 -3.55 59.31
CA GLU A 210 -4.99 -2.58 59.56
C GLU A 210 -3.51 -2.72 59.07
N LYS A 211 -3.07 -1.56 58.51
CA LYS A 211 -1.77 -0.85 58.66
C LYS A 211 -0.59 -1.22 57.76
N ASP A 212 0.25 -0.29 57.31
CA ASP A 212 0.31 1.18 57.14
C ASP A 212 1.70 1.43 56.50
N GLU A 213 1.90 2.63 55.95
CA GLU A 213 3.17 3.33 55.65
C GLU A 213 3.93 3.04 54.33
N ASP A 214 3.83 4.04 53.44
CA ASP A 214 4.91 4.91 52.93
C ASP A 214 6.27 4.28 52.58
N VAL A 215 6.80 4.54 51.36
CA VAL A 215 7.89 5.52 51.14
C VAL A 215 7.98 5.88 49.64
N ASP A 216 7.88 7.17 49.34
CA ASP A 216 8.31 7.83 48.10
C ASP A 216 9.82 7.69 47.85
N PHE A 217 10.26 7.60 46.59
CA PHE A 217 11.40 8.40 46.14
C PHE A 217 11.40 8.61 44.61
N GLU A 218 11.33 9.89 44.24
CA GLU A 218 11.47 10.49 42.91
C GLU A 218 12.86 10.18 42.27
N GLY A 219 13.00 10.22 40.94
CA GLY A 219 13.51 11.41 40.23
C GLY A 219 14.99 11.69 40.59
N GLY A 220 15.98 11.42 39.75
CA GLY A 220 16.29 12.18 38.53
C GLY A 220 17.65 12.88 38.67
N ASP A 221 18.28 13.21 37.53
CA ASP A 221 19.50 14.03 37.32
C ASP A 221 20.88 13.32 37.47
N PHE A 222 21.65 13.08 36.39
CA PHE A 222 22.50 14.00 35.58
C PHE A 222 23.76 14.47 36.31
N HIS A 223 24.96 14.07 35.85
CA HIS A 223 25.94 14.93 35.15
C HIS A 223 27.34 14.28 35.02
N GLU A 224 27.92 14.47 33.83
CA GLU A 224 29.32 14.73 33.41
C GLU A 224 30.58 14.03 33.97
N GLN A 225 31.46 13.71 32.99
CA GLN A 225 32.93 13.86 32.92
C GLN A 225 33.78 13.01 33.91
N ASP A 226 34.97 12.49 33.61
CA ASP A 226 35.93 12.61 32.51
C ASP A 226 36.99 11.48 32.68
N GLU A 227 37.83 11.30 31.65
CA GLU A 227 39.22 10.80 31.68
C GLU A 227 39.55 9.37 32.18
N ASP A 228 39.96 8.49 31.27
CA ASP A 228 41.37 8.05 31.09
C ASP A 228 41.54 7.19 29.80
#